data_AF-A0A7Y2DND0-F1
#
_entry.id   AF-A0A7Y2DND0-F1
#
_cell.length_a   1.000
_cell.length_b   1.000
_cell.length_c   1.000
_cell.angle_alpha   90.00
_cell.angle_beta   90.00
_cell.angle_gamma   90.00
#
_symmetry.space_group_name_H-M   'P 1'
#
loop_
_entity.id
_entity.type
_entity.pdbx_description
1 polymer ?
#
loop_
_entity_poly.entity_id
_entity_poly.type
_entity_poly.pdbx_seq_one_letter_code
_entity_poly.pdbx_strand_id
1 'polypeptide(L)'
;MAEILDVDLLAFETGTETQRRAVVDGVRRSLATGFVYTSHDLSQDLLDSAYGMLQQFFELPAEEKVKAHAPGTYGQTGYTGLLVETAAVADAPDWKEMLNWGREIPSGHPLQAKYPRRYPSQVLPEEQVPGIAEVLRTFSDSVEQLQRRFLRIIALGIGCHESFFDTMTTDGTTLTRAIHYPSMELSPGQQHVWA
;
A
#
# COMPACT_ATOMS: atom_id res chain seq x y z
N MET A 1 -20.10 21.50 -4.67
CA MET A 1 -18.82 20.85 -4.30
C MET A 1 -18.75 19.55 -5.07
N ALA A 2 -17.58 19.17 -5.58
CA ALA A 2 -17.44 17.87 -6.24
C ALA A 2 -17.50 16.77 -5.16
N GLU A 3 -18.34 15.77 -5.38
CA GLU A 3 -18.57 14.65 -4.46
C GLU A 3 -17.61 13.49 -4.81
N ILE A 4 -17.07 12.82 -3.79
CA ILE A 4 -16.30 11.58 -3.97
C ILE A 4 -17.32 10.46 -4.20
N LEU A 5 -17.23 9.78 -5.33
CA LEU A 5 -18.18 8.74 -5.73
C LEU A 5 -17.66 7.36 -5.35
N ASP A 6 -18.61 6.46 -5.08
CA ASP A 6 -18.39 5.01 -4.97
C ASP A 6 -18.73 4.34 -6.31
N VAL A 7 -17.83 3.51 -6.80
CA VAL A 7 -17.99 2.74 -8.04
C VAL A 7 -17.74 1.26 -7.79
N ASP A 8 -18.31 0.40 -8.61
CA ASP A 8 -18.11 -1.04 -8.49
C ASP A 8 -17.17 -1.56 -9.60
N LEU A 9 -15.98 -2.02 -9.21
CA LEU A 9 -15.01 -2.61 -10.14
C LEU A 9 -15.57 -3.84 -10.85
N LEU A 10 -16.36 -4.67 -10.17
CA LEU A 10 -16.92 -5.88 -10.76
C LEU A 10 -18.03 -5.56 -11.77
N ALA A 11 -18.78 -4.48 -11.54
CA ALA A 11 -19.73 -3.96 -12.52
C ALA A 11 -19.03 -3.44 -13.79
N PHE A 12 -17.79 -2.95 -13.67
CA PHE A 12 -16.97 -2.63 -14.84
C PHE A 12 -16.53 -3.87 -15.62
N GLU A 13 -16.11 -4.93 -14.93
CA GLU A 13 -15.53 -6.13 -15.56
C GLU A 13 -16.57 -7.11 -16.08
N THR A 14 -17.70 -7.26 -15.39
CA THR A 14 -18.70 -8.32 -15.64
C THR A 14 -20.11 -7.79 -15.90
N GLY A 15 -20.33 -6.49 -15.71
CA GLY A 15 -21.61 -5.85 -15.93
C GLY A 15 -21.95 -5.66 -17.42
N THR A 16 -23.18 -5.17 -17.66
CA THR A 16 -23.62 -4.74 -18.98
C THR A 16 -22.81 -3.54 -19.48
N GLU A 17 -22.82 -3.28 -20.80
CA GLU A 17 -22.18 -2.10 -21.40
C GLU A 17 -22.63 -0.78 -20.75
N THR A 18 -23.89 -0.70 -20.32
CA THR A 18 -24.41 0.49 -19.62
C THR A 18 -23.79 0.64 -18.23
N GLN A 19 -23.68 -0.46 -17.46
CA GLN A 19 -23.02 -0.45 -16.15
C GLN A 19 -21.53 -0.13 -16.27
N ARG A 20 -20.84 -0.76 -17.22
CA ARG A 20 -19.43 -0.51 -17.51
C ARG A 20 -19.17 0.97 -17.82
N ARG A 21 -19.97 1.57 -18.71
CA ARG A 21 -19.88 3.01 -19.02
C ARG A 21 -20.20 3.91 -17.83
N ALA A 22 -21.17 3.52 -17.00
CA ALA A 22 -21.52 4.27 -15.79
C ALA A 22 -20.36 4.29 -14.79
N VAL A 23 -19.65 3.17 -14.62
CA VAL A 23 -18.44 3.09 -13.76
C VAL A 23 -17.34 3.99 -14.30
N VAL A 24 -17.04 3.95 -15.59
CA VAL A 24 -16.02 4.81 -16.22
C VAL A 24 -16.36 6.30 -16.04
N ASP A 25 -17.61 6.70 -16.25
CA ASP A 25 -18.04 8.09 -16.03
C ASP A 25 -17.97 8.49 -14.54
N GLY A 26 -18.36 7.59 -13.63
CA GLY A 26 -18.25 7.79 -12.19
C GLY A 26 -16.80 8.04 -11.76
N VAL A 27 -15.86 7.20 -12.19
CA VAL A 27 -14.43 7.39 -11.93
C VAL A 27 -13.95 8.73 -12.47
N ARG A 28 -14.27 9.06 -13.73
CA ARG A 28 -13.85 10.32 -14.34
C ARG A 28 -14.35 11.55 -13.58
N ARG A 29 -15.62 11.54 -13.14
CA ARG A 29 -16.22 12.65 -12.38
C ARG A 29 -15.60 12.78 -10.99
N SER A 30 -15.47 11.66 -10.28
CA SER A 30 -14.96 11.65 -8.91
C SER A 30 -13.48 12.03 -8.84
N LEU A 31 -12.66 11.63 -9.82
CA LEU A 31 -11.24 12.01 -9.88
C LEU A 31 -11.01 13.52 -10.01
N ALA A 32 -12.03 14.34 -10.30
CA ALA A 32 -11.94 15.80 -10.16
C ALA A 32 -11.67 16.25 -8.71
N THR A 33 -11.97 15.40 -7.73
CA THR A 33 -11.63 15.58 -6.30
C THR A 33 -10.24 15.05 -5.95
N GLY A 34 -9.62 14.26 -6.83
CA GLY A 34 -8.44 13.45 -6.54
C GLY A 34 -8.72 12.07 -5.93
N PHE A 35 -9.99 11.75 -5.59
CA PHE A 35 -10.37 10.51 -4.91
C PHE A 35 -11.55 9.79 -5.56
N VAL A 36 -11.61 8.47 -5.37
CA VAL A 36 -12.72 7.56 -5.72
C VAL A 36 -12.78 6.46 -4.66
N TYR A 37 -13.98 6.09 -4.20
CA TYR A 37 -14.21 4.83 -3.50
C TYR A 37 -14.55 3.72 -4.50
N THR A 38 -14.09 2.50 -4.24
CA THR A 38 -14.43 1.37 -5.10
C THR A 38 -14.79 0.14 -4.28
N SER A 39 -15.94 -0.45 -4.61
CA SER A 39 -16.23 -1.84 -4.26
C SER A 39 -15.33 -2.79 -5.08
N HIS A 40 -14.87 -3.87 -4.45
CA HIS A 40 -13.89 -4.81 -5.03
C HIS A 40 -14.05 -6.23 -4.45
N ASP A 41 -13.32 -7.18 -5.02
CA ASP A 41 -13.32 -8.62 -4.68
C ASP A 41 -12.11 -9.09 -3.86
N LEU A 42 -11.32 -8.16 -3.28
CA LEU A 42 -10.26 -8.54 -2.34
C LEU A 42 -10.84 -9.38 -1.18
N SER A 43 -10.22 -10.52 -0.90
CA SER A 43 -10.68 -11.45 0.13
C SER A 43 -10.67 -10.81 1.52
N GLN A 44 -11.82 -10.87 2.21
CA GLN A 44 -11.93 -10.44 3.60
C GLN A 44 -11.03 -11.27 4.52
N ASP A 45 -10.92 -12.59 4.30
CA ASP A 45 -10.06 -13.46 5.10
C ASP A 45 -8.58 -13.09 4.97
N LEU A 46 -8.14 -12.65 3.77
CA LEU A 46 -6.79 -12.16 3.54
C LEU A 46 -6.55 -10.83 4.26
N LEU A 47 -7.53 -9.91 4.22
CA LEU A 47 -7.49 -8.67 4.98
C LEU A 47 -7.36 -8.95 6.48
N ASP A 48 -8.23 -9.78 7.02
CA ASP A 48 -8.26 -10.12 8.45
C ASP A 48 -6.95 -10.79 8.89
N SER A 49 -6.40 -11.69 8.05
CA SER A 49 -5.12 -12.34 8.32
C SER A 49 -3.95 -11.33 8.31
N ALA A 50 -3.89 -10.46 7.30
CA ALA A 50 -2.83 -9.46 7.18
C ALA A 50 -2.88 -8.45 8.34
N TYR A 51 -4.05 -7.89 8.64
CA TYR A 51 -4.22 -6.95 9.75
C TYR A 51 -3.98 -7.62 11.11
N GLY A 52 -4.45 -8.85 11.31
CA GLY A 52 -4.23 -9.59 12.56
C GLY A 52 -2.76 -9.89 12.83
N MET A 53 -1.98 -10.25 11.80
CA MET A 53 -0.54 -10.45 11.95
C MET A 53 0.24 -9.15 12.12
N LEU A 54 -0.17 -8.07 11.42
CA LEU A 54 0.41 -6.73 11.63
C LEU A 54 0.15 -6.24 13.06
N GLN A 55 -1.05 -6.46 13.59
CA GLN A 55 -1.37 -6.15 14.99
C GLN A 55 -0.44 -6.89 15.94
N GLN A 56 -0.29 -8.21 15.78
CA GLN A 56 0.64 -9.01 16.58
C GLN A 56 2.06 -8.44 16.52
N PHE A 57 2.54 -8.06 15.34
CA PHE A 57 3.86 -7.46 15.18
C PHE A 57 3.98 -6.11 15.92
N PHE A 58 3.01 -5.20 15.76
CA PHE A 58 3.08 -3.87 16.38
C PHE A 58 2.91 -3.88 17.90
N GLU A 59 2.24 -4.90 18.45
CA GLU A 59 2.12 -5.14 19.90
C GLU A 59 3.40 -5.66 20.55
N LEU A 60 4.41 -6.08 19.77
CA LEU A 60 5.69 -6.53 20.32
C LEU A 60 6.49 -5.39 20.99
N PRO A 61 7.38 -5.73 21.94
CA PRO A 61 8.37 -4.78 22.47
C PRO A 61 9.21 -4.14 21.37
N ALA A 62 9.64 -2.89 21.57
CA ALA A 62 10.39 -2.12 20.59
C ALA A 62 11.71 -2.83 20.18
N GLU A 63 12.35 -3.51 21.13
CA GLU A 63 13.58 -4.29 20.91
C GLU A 63 13.38 -5.51 19.99
N GLU A 64 12.16 -6.03 19.88
CA GLU A 64 11.83 -7.10 18.93
C GLU A 64 11.51 -6.53 17.56
N LYS A 65 10.73 -5.43 17.51
CA LYS A 65 10.37 -4.77 16.24
C LYS A 65 11.59 -4.23 15.51
N VAL A 66 12.58 -3.67 16.22
CA VAL A 66 13.81 -3.12 15.62
C VAL A 66 14.65 -4.19 14.90
N LYS A 67 14.48 -5.48 15.20
CA LYS A 67 15.17 -6.56 14.47
C LYS A 67 14.70 -6.69 13.02
N ALA A 68 13.49 -6.23 12.72
CA ALA A 68 12.95 -6.15 11.36
C ALA A 68 13.36 -4.85 10.62
N HIS A 69 14.23 -4.01 11.19
CA HIS A 69 14.75 -2.83 10.50
C HIS A 69 15.70 -3.24 9.37
N ALA A 70 15.60 -2.54 8.23
CA ALA A 70 16.47 -2.75 7.07
C ALA A 70 17.44 -1.56 6.92
N PRO A 71 18.71 -1.67 7.36
CA PRO A 71 19.65 -0.56 7.30
C PRO A 71 19.93 -0.10 5.86
N GLY A 72 20.02 1.23 5.66
CA GLY A 72 20.40 1.81 4.38
C GLY A 72 19.30 1.80 3.31
N THR A 73 18.09 1.34 3.64
CA THR A 73 16.94 1.31 2.72
C THR A 73 16.06 2.56 2.82
N TYR A 74 16.30 3.44 3.79
CA TYR A 74 15.53 4.68 4.00
C TYR A 74 14.02 4.43 4.06
N GLY A 75 13.60 3.39 4.79
CA GLY A 75 12.18 3.04 4.94
C GLY A 75 11.54 2.46 3.68
N GLN A 76 12.30 2.09 2.63
CA GLN A 76 11.72 1.41 1.47
C GLN A 76 11.37 -0.06 1.73
N THR A 77 11.84 -0.62 2.84
CA THR A 77 11.47 -1.95 3.33
C THR A 77 11.82 -2.07 4.82
N GLY A 78 11.23 -3.04 5.51
CA GLY A 78 11.45 -3.29 6.93
C GLY A 78 10.75 -2.28 7.85
N TYR A 79 11.05 -2.42 9.14
CA TYR A 79 10.46 -1.61 10.21
C TYR A 79 11.12 -0.24 10.35
N THR A 80 10.30 0.79 10.55
CA THR A 80 10.70 2.15 10.93
C THR A 80 10.02 2.51 12.23
N GLY A 81 10.82 2.75 13.27
CA GLY A 81 10.33 3.01 14.62
C GLY A 81 9.70 4.40 14.81
N LEU A 82 9.12 4.58 16.00
CA LEU A 82 8.53 5.85 16.43
C LEU A 82 9.54 7.01 16.35
N LEU A 83 9.04 8.18 15.95
CA LEU A 83 9.79 9.44 15.89
C LEU A 83 11.00 9.43 14.94
N VAL A 84 11.09 8.45 14.03
CA VAL A 84 12.17 8.37 13.03
C VAL A 84 11.82 9.15 11.77
N GLU A 85 10.57 9.09 11.28
CA GLU A 85 10.14 9.86 10.12
C GLU A 85 9.49 11.19 10.54
N THR A 86 10.06 12.27 10.01
CA THR A 86 9.45 13.61 10.03
C THR A 86 8.65 13.78 8.74
N ALA A 87 7.35 14.06 8.84
CA ALA A 87 6.55 14.38 7.66
C ALA A 87 7.15 15.60 6.95
N ALA A 88 7.11 15.65 5.61
CA ALA A 88 7.75 16.71 4.82
C ALA A 88 7.25 18.14 5.12
N VAL A 89 6.19 18.27 5.92
CA VAL A 89 5.49 19.52 6.28
C VAL A 89 5.40 19.76 7.79
N ALA A 90 6.04 18.92 8.63
CA ALA A 90 5.96 19.05 10.09
C ALA A 90 7.33 19.26 10.74
N ASP A 91 7.41 20.13 11.75
CA ASP A 91 8.62 20.35 12.57
C ASP A 91 8.81 19.27 13.65
N ALA A 92 7.75 18.50 13.94
CA ALA A 92 7.75 17.42 14.92
C ALA A 92 7.61 16.04 14.23
N PRO A 93 8.37 15.02 14.67
CA PRO A 93 8.21 13.66 14.17
C PRO A 93 6.80 13.14 14.48
N ASP A 94 6.21 12.44 13.53
CA ASP A 94 4.87 11.88 13.67
C ASP A 94 4.87 10.74 14.70
N TRP A 95 3.80 10.65 15.50
CA TRP A 95 3.65 9.61 16.52
C TRP A 95 3.12 8.33 15.86
N LYS A 96 3.96 7.74 15.01
CA LYS A 96 3.68 6.53 14.27
C LYS A 96 4.91 5.65 14.12
N GLU A 97 4.66 4.38 13.97
CA GLU A 97 5.64 3.39 13.53
C GLU A 97 5.13 2.71 12.26
N MET A 98 6.06 2.16 11.47
CA MET A 98 5.73 1.64 10.16
C MET A 98 6.45 0.33 9.87
N LEU A 99 5.78 -0.55 9.14
CA LEU A 99 6.40 -1.69 8.48
C LEU A 99 6.15 -1.53 6.98
N ASN A 100 7.23 -1.49 6.20
CA ASN A 100 7.16 -1.27 4.77
C ASN A 100 7.65 -2.50 4.02
N TRP A 101 6.98 -2.87 2.94
CA TRP A 101 7.42 -3.94 2.05
C TRP A 101 6.89 -3.72 0.65
N GLY A 102 7.56 -4.30 -0.33
CA GLY A 102 7.16 -4.26 -1.72
C GLY A 102 7.32 -5.62 -2.38
N ARG A 103 7.04 -5.65 -3.68
CA ARG A 103 7.25 -6.83 -4.49
C ARG A 103 8.75 -7.15 -4.65
N GLU A 104 9.11 -8.42 -4.49
CA GLU A 104 10.42 -8.91 -4.88
C GLU A 104 10.47 -9.21 -6.37
N ILE A 105 11.50 -8.71 -7.06
CA ILE A 105 11.81 -9.11 -8.43
C ILE A 105 12.81 -10.28 -8.42
N PRO A 106 12.81 -11.15 -9.44
CA PRO A 106 13.69 -12.31 -9.48
C PRO A 106 15.17 -11.95 -9.25
N SER A 107 15.90 -12.83 -8.58
CA SER A 107 17.34 -12.65 -8.37
C SER A 107 18.07 -12.48 -9.70
N GLY A 108 18.95 -11.48 -9.77
CA GLY A 108 19.72 -11.16 -10.98
C GLY A 108 18.95 -10.34 -12.02
N HIS A 109 17.73 -9.89 -11.71
CA HIS A 109 16.98 -9.03 -12.61
C HIS A 109 17.75 -7.71 -12.87
N PRO A 110 17.86 -7.23 -14.12
CA PRO A 110 18.67 -6.05 -14.45
C PRO A 110 18.30 -4.78 -13.67
N LEU A 111 17.03 -4.67 -13.25
CA LEU A 111 16.55 -3.52 -12.47
C LEU A 111 17.14 -3.47 -11.05
N GLN A 112 17.49 -4.61 -10.44
CA GLN A 112 18.19 -4.63 -9.13
C GLN A 112 19.57 -3.99 -9.26
N ALA A 113 20.33 -4.37 -10.30
CA ALA A 113 21.65 -3.81 -10.55
C ALA A 113 21.60 -2.33 -10.95
N LYS A 114 20.61 -1.95 -11.78
CA LYS A 114 20.47 -0.58 -12.27
C LYS A 114 19.91 0.40 -11.23
N TYR A 115 18.98 -0.05 -10.38
CA TYR A 115 18.27 0.77 -9.40
C TYR A 115 18.16 0.08 -8.03
N PRO A 116 19.30 -0.20 -7.36
CA PRO A 116 19.32 -1.00 -6.13
C PRO A 116 18.49 -0.38 -4.98
N ARG A 117 18.34 0.95 -4.95
CA ARG A 117 17.50 1.63 -3.95
C ARG A 117 16.00 1.47 -4.17
N ARG A 118 15.58 1.22 -5.41
CA ARG A 118 14.17 1.04 -5.77
C ARG A 118 13.73 -0.42 -5.71
N TYR A 119 14.70 -1.33 -5.83
CA TYR A 119 14.49 -2.77 -5.75
C TYR A 119 15.37 -3.38 -4.65
N PRO A 120 15.20 -2.97 -3.38
CA PRO A 120 15.94 -3.56 -2.28
C PRO A 120 15.48 -5.00 -2.03
N SER A 121 16.34 -5.81 -1.43
CA SER A 121 15.92 -7.06 -0.79
C SER A 121 14.92 -6.73 0.32
N GLN A 122 13.80 -7.45 0.36
CA GLN A 122 12.76 -7.17 1.34
C GLN A 122 13.12 -7.74 2.71
N VAL A 123 12.77 -7.01 3.77
CA VAL A 123 12.90 -7.45 5.15
C VAL A 123 11.50 -7.52 5.75
N LEU A 124 11.06 -8.73 6.08
CA LEU A 124 9.75 -9.04 6.67
C LEU A 124 9.96 -9.73 8.03
N PRO A 125 9.07 -9.50 9.01
CA PRO A 125 9.29 -9.91 10.40
C PRO A 125 8.93 -11.39 10.68
N GLU A 126 9.42 -12.30 9.84
CA GLU A 126 9.12 -13.74 9.92
C GLU A 126 9.57 -14.36 11.26
N GLU A 127 10.69 -13.91 11.80
CA GLU A 127 11.18 -14.38 13.11
C GLU A 127 10.31 -13.90 14.27
N GLN A 128 9.69 -12.72 14.14
CA GLN A 128 8.86 -12.12 15.17
C GLN A 128 7.42 -12.65 15.12
N VAL A 129 6.88 -12.87 13.92
CA VAL A 129 5.53 -13.40 13.69
C VAL A 129 5.61 -14.47 12.59
N PRO A 130 5.79 -15.76 12.94
CA PRO A 130 5.90 -16.82 11.95
C PRO A 130 4.72 -16.87 10.98
N GLY A 131 5.01 -16.99 9.68
CA GLY A 131 4.03 -16.99 8.59
C GLY A 131 3.64 -15.60 8.07
N ILE A 132 4.05 -14.51 8.74
CA ILE A 132 3.68 -13.15 8.32
C ILE A 132 4.24 -12.79 6.95
N ALA A 133 5.43 -13.29 6.58
CA ALA A 133 6.06 -12.90 5.33
C ALA A 133 5.24 -13.35 4.10
N GLU A 134 4.70 -14.56 4.13
CA GLU A 134 3.86 -15.09 3.04
C GLU A 134 2.53 -14.34 2.94
N VAL A 135 1.88 -14.08 4.07
CA VAL A 135 0.60 -13.35 4.11
C VAL A 135 0.77 -11.93 3.59
N LEU A 136 1.80 -11.21 4.03
CA LEU A 136 2.04 -9.83 3.59
C LEU A 136 2.44 -9.73 2.11
N ARG A 137 3.20 -10.70 1.58
CA ARG A 137 3.49 -10.78 0.14
C ARG A 137 2.22 -11.02 -0.67
N THR A 138 1.41 -11.99 -0.25
CA THR A 138 0.12 -12.31 -0.89
C THR A 138 -0.82 -11.10 -0.87
N PHE A 139 -0.88 -10.39 0.25
CA PHE A 139 -1.63 -9.15 0.38
C PHE A 139 -1.18 -8.07 -0.62
N SER A 140 0.12 -7.76 -0.68
CA SER A 140 0.65 -6.78 -1.63
C SER A 140 0.40 -7.16 -3.08
N ASP A 141 0.60 -8.43 -3.44
CA ASP A 141 0.36 -8.92 -4.80
C ASP A 141 -1.13 -8.80 -5.18
N SER A 142 -2.03 -9.11 -4.26
CA SER A 142 -3.48 -9.00 -4.46
C SER A 142 -3.91 -7.54 -4.66
N VAL A 143 -3.38 -6.63 -3.83
CA VAL A 143 -3.66 -5.19 -3.94
C VAL A 143 -3.07 -4.61 -5.23
N GLU A 144 -1.85 -4.99 -5.62
CA GLU A 144 -1.22 -4.55 -6.87
C GLU A 144 -2.05 -5.01 -8.10
N GLN A 145 -2.56 -6.25 -8.08
CA GLN A 145 -3.44 -6.75 -9.14
C GLN A 145 -4.77 -5.98 -9.19
N LEU A 146 -5.37 -5.68 -8.03
CA LEU A 146 -6.58 -4.86 -7.93
C LEU A 146 -6.34 -3.44 -8.49
N GLN A 147 -5.22 -2.81 -8.14
CA GLN A 147 -4.84 -1.49 -8.65
C GLN A 147 -4.64 -1.50 -10.17
N ARG A 148 -4.01 -2.54 -10.74
CA ARG A 148 -3.89 -2.70 -12.20
C ARG A 148 -5.24 -2.82 -12.89
N ARG A 149 -6.18 -3.58 -12.32
CA ARG A 149 -7.56 -3.68 -12.83
C ARG A 149 -8.25 -2.31 -12.78
N PHE A 150 -8.07 -1.56 -11.69
CA PHE A 150 -8.65 -0.22 -11.56
C PHE A 150 -8.03 0.80 -12.55
N LEU A 151 -6.73 0.70 -12.83
CA LEU A 151 -6.05 1.54 -13.84
C LEU A 151 -6.68 1.42 -15.24
N ARG A 152 -7.30 0.27 -15.56
CA ARG A 152 -8.01 0.07 -16.84
C ARG A 152 -9.27 0.92 -16.94
N ILE A 153 -9.97 1.15 -15.82
CA ILE A 153 -11.11 2.08 -15.76
C ILE A 153 -10.62 3.51 -16.02
N ILE A 154 -9.51 3.90 -15.38
CA ILE A 154 -8.89 5.22 -15.56
C ILE A 154 -8.46 5.41 -17.01
N ALA A 155 -7.83 4.41 -17.63
CA ALA A 155 -7.39 4.47 -19.03
C ALA A 155 -8.54 4.78 -19.99
N LEU A 156 -9.69 4.10 -19.82
CA LEU A 156 -10.88 4.39 -20.62
C LEU A 156 -11.47 5.78 -20.30
N GLY A 157 -11.45 6.19 -19.04
CA GLY A 157 -11.94 7.51 -18.61
C GLY A 157 -11.17 8.69 -19.22
N ILE A 158 -9.91 8.48 -19.59
CA ILE A 158 -9.07 9.46 -20.30
C ILE A 158 -9.01 9.23 -21.82
N GLY A 159 -9.79 8.30 -22.36
CA GLY A 159 -9.89 8.02 -23.79
C GLY A 159 -8.75 7.19 -24.36
N CYS A 160 -7.97 6.50 -23.52
CA CYS A 160 -6.95 5.55 -23.95
C CYS A 160 -7.51 4.13 -24.12
N HIS A 161 -6.72 3.25 -24.73
CA HIS A 161 -7.03 1.82 -24.74
C HIS A 161 -7.04 1.27 -23.30
N GLU A 162 -7.90 0.31 -23.01
CA GLU A 162 -8.08 -0.25 -21.66
C GLU A 162 -6.77 -0.71 -21.02
N SER A 163 -5.93 -1.41 -21.78
CA SER A 163 -4.63 -1.93 -21.31
C SER A 163 -3.47 -0.92 -21.37
N PHE A 164 -3.75 0.38 -21.52
CA PHE A 164 -2.71 1.41 -21.72
C PHE A 164 -1.60 1.40 -20.66
N PHE A 165 -1.94 1.11 -19.40
CA PHE A 165 -0.98 1.08 -18.29
C PHE A 165 -0.38 -0.30 -17.98
N ASP A 166 -0.85 -1.38 -18.63
CA ASP A 166 -0.48 -2.76 -18.26
C ASP A 166 1.05 -2.98 -18.38
N THR A 167 1.66 -2.51 -19.47
CA THR A 167 3.11 -2.64 -19.69
C THR A 167 3.93 -1.65 -18.85
N MET A 168 3.39 -0.47 -18.57
CA MET A 168 4.08 0.58 -17.78
C MET A 168 4.23 0.17 -16.31
N THR A 169 3.35 -0.70 -15.82
CA THR A 169 3.37 -1.22 -14.44
C THR A 169 4.09 -2.57 -14.32
N THR A 170 4.64 -3.10 -15.42
CA THR A 170 5.44 -4.33 -15.37
C THR A 170 6.74 -4.08 -14.61
N ASP A 171 7.00 -4.91 -13.60
CA ASP A 171 8.12 -4.76 -12.64
C ASP A 171 8.19 -3.36 -12.00
N GLY A 172 7.04 -2.70 -11.87
CA GLY A 172 6.90 -1.44 -11.17
C GLY A 172 7.29 -1.57 -9.69
N THR A 173 7.85 -0.51 -9.12
CA THR A 173 8.29 -0.47 -7.72
C THR A 173 7.09 -0.15 -6.84
N THR A 174 6.36 -1.18 -6.42
CA THR A 174 5.25 -1.05 -5.46
C THR A 174 5.78 -1.03 -4.03
N LEU A 175 5.12 -0.24 -3.18
CA LEU A 175 5.44 -0.11 -1.76
C LEU A 175 4.15 -0.10 -0.95
N THR A 176 3.97 -1.13 -0.15
CA THR A 176 2.95 -1.21 0.89
C THR A 176 3.53 -0.68 2.19
N ARG A 177 2.76 0.18 2.87
CA ARG A 177 3.10 0.71 4.18
C ARG A 177 1.99 0.35 5.16
N ALA A 178 2.30 -0.48 6.14
CA ALA A 178 1.47 -0.61 7.32
C ALA A 178 1.90 0.46 8.33
N ILE A 179 0.96 1.29 8.76
CA ILE A 179 1.20 2.37 9.71
C ILE A 179 0.43 2.07 10.98
N HIS A 180 1.13 2.01 12.11
CA HIS A 180 0.52 1.91 13.42
C HIS A 180 0.69 3.22 14.16
N TYR A 181 -0.43 3.65 14.73
CA TYR A 181 -0.64 4.91 15.42
C TYR A 181 -0.91 4.55 16.90
N PRO A 182 0.10 4.61 17.80
CA PRO A 182 -0.07 4.24 19.21
C PRO A 182 -0.84 5.30 19.99
N SER A 183 -1.63 4.94 21.01
CA SER A 183 -2.41 5.88 21.82
C SER A 183 -1.66 7.18 22.15
N MET A 184 -2.33 8.33 21.97
CA MET A 184 -1.76 9.65 22.28
C MET A 184 -1.42 9.83 23.76
N GLU A 185 -2.03 9.06 24.65
CA GLU A 185 -1.68 9.05 26.07
C GLU A 185 -0.23 8.59 26.31
N LEU A 186 0.33 7.81 25.38
CA LEU A 186 1.71 7.34 25.41
C LEU A 186 2.67 8.32 24.71
N SER A 187 2.17 9.40 24.15
CA SER A 187 2.98 10.38 23.42
C SER A 187 3.88 11.18 24.38
N PRO A 188 5.15 11.42 24.04
CA PRO A 188 6.10 12.10 24.93
C PRO A 188 5.81 13.61 25.12
N GLY A 189 4.83 14.19 24.42
CA GLY A 189 4.42 15.59 24.61
C GLY A 189 3.18 16.00 23.82
N GLN A 190 2.60 17.15 24.18
CA GLN A 190 1.38 17.70 23.55
C GLN A 190 1.58 18.22 22.10
N GLN A 191 2.81 18.17 21.57
CA GLN A 191 3.13 18.64 20.23
C GLN A 191 2.85 17.60 19.14
N HIS A 192 2.61 16.34 19.53
CA HIS A 192 2.18 15.31 18.60
C HIS A 192 0.67 15.44 18.38
N VAL A 193 0.27 15.46 17.13
CA VAL A 193 -1.14 15.41 16.70
C VAL A 193 -1.22 14.26 15.70
N TRP A 194 -2.30 13.49 15.76
CA TRP A 194 -2.60 12.54 14.70
C TRP A 194 -2.69 13.29 13.37
N ALA A 195 -1.95 12.81 12.38
CA ALA A 195 -2.04 13.31 11.01
C ALA A 195 -3.37 12.92 10.35
#